data_AF-A0A6A4QTT8-F1
#
_entry.id   AF-A0A6A4QTT8-F1
#
_cell.length_a   1.000
_cell.length_b   1.000
_cell.length_c   1.000
_cell.angle_alpha   90.00
_cell.angle_beta   90.00
_cell.angle_gamma   90.00
#
_symmetry.space_group_name_H-M   'P 1'
#
loop_
_entity.id
_entity.type
_entity.pdbx_description
1 polymer ?
#
loop_
_entity_poly.entity_id
_entity_poly.type
_entity_poly.pdbx_seq_one_letter_code
_entity_poly.pdbx_strand_id
1 'polypeptide(L)'
;MCYKYLWDNLVAGDFPSIKFFTFFCLKPQHNLCEDLKMMSADSGFSASTLDDVVRYYSNTCKMLAPAHDQLLLRYEYQKDHSLLGEDKFAYDSVWLKNQICCCLEFWHGEREASYASEEERWKCGFCQFANICPLYTNDGKRIVGNTSNDSNITNA
;
A
#
# COMPACT_ATOMS: atom_id res chain seq x y z
N MET A 1 4.40 5.60 -5.19
CA MET A 1 5.84 5.27 -5.06
C MET A 1 6.11 3.77 -5.15
N CYS A 2 5.67 2.95 -4.19
CA CYS A 2 5.94 1.50 -4.20
C CYS A 2 5.46 0.79 -5.47
N TYR A 3 4.23 1.08 -5.93
CA TYR A 3 3.68 0.43 -7.13
C TYR A 3 4.51 0.67 -8.40
N LYS A 4 5.03 1.89 -8.60
CA LYS A 4 5.95 2.16 -9.71
C LYS A 4 7.23 1.35 -9.58
N TYR A 5 7.84 1.32 -8.38
CA TYR A 5 9.03 0.52 -8.15
C TYR A 5 8.79 -0.97 -8.46
N LEU A 6 7.70 -1.55 -7.97
CA LEU A 6 7.35 -2.94 -8.24
C LEU A 6 7.11 -3.19 -9.73
N TRP A 7 6.38 -2.29 -10.41
CA TRP A 7 6.12 -2.36 -11.83
C TRP A 7 7.40 -2.32 -12.67
N ASP A 8 8.26 -1.34 -12.43
CA ASP A 8 9.48 -1.15 -13.21
C ASP A 8 10.44 -2.34 -13.03
N ASN A 9 10.56 -2.90 -11.81
CA ASN A 9 11.34 -4.12 -11.58
C ASN A 9 10.75 -5.34 -12.31
N LEU A 10 9.42 -5.44 -12.36
CA LEU A 10 8.73 -6.54 -13.04
C LEU A 10 8.95 -6.48 -14.57
N VAL A 11 8.82 -5.29 -15.16
CA VAL A 11 9.06 -5.03 -16.58
C VAL A 11 10.54 -5.20 -16.94
N ALA A 12 11.47 -4.79 -16.07
CA ALA A 12 12.90 -5.01 -16.26
C ALA A 12 13.30 -6.50 -16.24
N GLY A 13 12.40 -7.38 -15.77
CA GLY A 13 12.66 -8.81 -15.70
C GLY A 13 13.37 -9.25 -14.43
N ASP A 14 13.44 -8.39 -13.42
CA ASP A 14 14.18 -8.61 -12.18
C ASP A 14 13.34 -9.34 -11.11
N PHE A 15 12.23 -9.96 -11.50
CA PHE A 15 11.39 -10.70 -10.54
C PHE A 15 12.14 -11.93 -10.01
N PRO A 16 12.39 -12.03 -8.69
CA PRO A 16 13.23 -13.08 -8.12
C PRO A 16 12.40 -14.35 -7.87
N SER A 17 11.95 -15.02 -8.93
CA SER A 17 11.03 -16.17 -8.87
C SER A 17 11.49 -17.28 -7.92
N ILE A 18 12.79 -17.62 -7.92
CA ILE A 18 13.36 -18.62 -7.02
C ILE A 18 13.14 -18.21 -5.56
N LYS A 19 13.49 -16.97 -5.19
CA LYS A 19 13.31 -16.47 -3.82
C LYS A 19 11.84 -16.42 -3.45
N PHE A 20 10.97 -16.03 -4.37
CA PHE A 20 9.51 -16.03 -4.17
C PHE A 20 9.00 -17.44 -3.83
N PHE A 21 9.36 -18.45 -4.64
CA PHE A 21 8.94 -19.83 -4.38
C PHE A 21 9.50 -20.37 -3.06
N THR A 22 10.77 -20.10 -2.76
CA THR A 22 11.41 -20.54 -1.50
C THR A 22 10.76 -19.88 -0.29
N PHE A 23 10.54 -18.56 -0.32
CA PHE A 23 9.98 -17.81 0.81
C PHE A 23 8.57 -18.29 1.18
N PHE A 24 7.73 -18.55 0.17
CA PHE A 24 6.36 -19.03 0.37
C PHE A 24 6.24 -20.56 0.41
N CYS A 25 7.35 -21.30 0.39
CA CYS A 25 7.38 -22.77 0.35
C CYS A 25 6.51 -23.37 -0.78
N LEU A 26 6.47 -22.70 -1.94
CA LEU A 26 5.68 -23.10 -3.10
C LEU A 26 6.38 -24.21 -3.88
N LYS A 27 5.60 -25.10 -4.50
CA LYS A 27 6.09 -26.17 -5.38
C LYS A 27 5.92 -25.77 -6.85
N PRO A 28 6.89 -25.08 -7.47
CA PRO A 28 6.72 -24.49 -8.80
C PRO A 28 6.42 -25.53 -9.88
N GLN A 29 6.97 -26.74 -9.75
CA GLN A 29 6.83 -27.85 -10.71
C GLN A 29 5.64 -28.76 -10.43
N HIS A 30 4.79 -28.44 -9.45
CA HIS A 30 3.57 -29.21 -9.21
C HIS A 30 2.56 -28.93 -10.32
N ASN A 31 1.91 -29.99 -10.82
CA ASN A 31 0.88 -29.85 -11.83
C ASN A 31 -0.31 -29.05 -11.28
N LEU A 32 -0.77 -28.09 -12.06
CA LEU A 32 -2.02 -27.38 -11.80
C LEU A 32 -3.21 -28.34 -11.94
N CYS A 33 -4.32 -28.03 -11.27
CA CYS A 33 -5.57 -28.73 -11.49
C CYS A 33 -6.10 -28.45 -12.90
N GLU A 34 -7.02 -29.32 -13.37
CA GLU A 34 -7.53 -29.24 -14.74
C GLU A 34 -8.25 -27.92 -15.02
N ASP A 35 -8.98 -27.39 -14.04
CA ASP A 35 -9.67 -26.10 -14.16
C ASP A 35 -8.69 -24.96 -14.46
N LEU A 36 -7.54 -24.91 -13.77
CA LEU A 36 -6.53 -23.88 -14.00
C LEU A 36 -5.82 -24.04 -15.35
N LYS A 37 -5.62 -25.27 -15.81
CA LYS A 37 -5.08 -25.53 -17.15
C LYS A 37 -6.05 -25.06 -18.22
N MET A 38 -7.35 -25.37 -18.07
CA MET A 38 -8.41 -24.92 -18.96
C MET A 38 -8.49 -23.38 -19.00
N MET A 39 -8.52 -22.74 -17.83
CA MET A 39 -8.53 -21.27 -17.74
C MET A 39 -7.31 -20.62 -18.39
N SER A 40 -6.12 -21.22 -18.26
CA SER A 40 -4.92 -20.71 -18.94
C SER A 40 -5.10 -20.76 -20.45
N ALA A 41 -5.56 -21.90 -20.98
CA ALA A 41 -5.77 -22.10 -22.41
C ALA A 41 -6.81 -21.13 -22.97
N ASP A 42 -7.93 -20.92 -22.26
CA ASP A 42 -8.96 -19.94 -22.60
C ASP A 42 -8.42 -18.50 -22.60
N SER A 43 -7.43 -18.22 -21.75
CA SER A 43 -6.73 -16.94 -21.67
C SER A 43 -5.62 -16.77 -22.73
N GLY A 44 -5.44 -17.76 -23.62
CA GLY A 44 -4.50 -17.69 -24.74
C GLY A 44 -3.08 -18.18 -24.43
N PHE A 45 -2.85 -18.89 -23.32
CA PHE A 45 -1.55 -19.49 -23.01
C PHE A 45 -1.67 -20.87 -22.38
N SER A 46 -0.71 -21.75 -22.60
CA SER A 46 -0.73 -23.07 -21.96
C SER A 46 0.20 -23.08 -20.75
N ALA A 47 -0.34 -23.35 -19.56
CA ALA A 47 0.45 -23.55 -18.35
C ALA A 47 0.09 -24.88 -17.67
N SER A 48 1.10 -25.71 -17.41
CA SER A 48 0.92 -26.98 -16.69
C SER A 48 1.31 -26.87 -15.22
N THR A 49 2.15 -25.90 -14.89
CA THR A 49 2.75 -25.71 -13.57
C THR A 49 2.67 -24.25 -13.13
N LEU A 50 2.87 -23.99 -11.84
CA LEU A 50 2.98 -22.61 -11.33
C LEU A 50 4.18 -21.87 -11.95
N ASP A 51 5.27 -22.58 -12.23
CA ASP A 51 6.44 -22.04 -12.92
C ASP A 51 6.08 -21.50 -14.31
N ASP A 52 5.27 -22.24 -15.08
CA ASP A 52 4.79 -21.81 -16.39
C ASP A 52 3.99 -20.51 -16.30
N VAL A 53 3.09 -20.41 -15.30
CA VAL A 53 2.28 -19.20 -15.07
C VAL A 53 3.18 -18.00 -14.76
N VAL A 54 4.12 -18.15 -13.81
CA VAL A 54 5.02 -17.06 -13.42
C VAL A 54 5.93 -16.65 -14.58
N ARG A 55 6.43 -17.61 -15.36
CA ARG A 55 7.25 -17.36 -16.54
C ARG A 55 6.47 -16.64 -17.63
N TYR A 56 5.25 -17.09 -17.92
CA TYR A 56 4.37 -16.44 -18.89
C TYR A 56 4.05 -14.99 -18.46
N TYR A 57 3.69 -14.80 -17.19
CA TYR A 57 3.40 -13.49 -16.64
C TYR A 57 4.62 -12.55 -16.73
N SER A 58 5.80 -13.01 -16.29
CA SER A 58 7.04 -12.23 -16.37
C SER A 58 7.40 -11.88 -17.81
N ASN A 59 7.28 -12.82 -18.75
CA ASN A 59 7.55 -12.56 -20.17
C ASN A 59 6.56 -11.56 -20.77
N THR A 60 5.28 -11.65 -20.41
CA THR A 60 4.27 -10.68 -20.82
C THR A 60 4.60 -9.28 -20.30
N CYS A 61 4.97 -9.16 -19.03
CA CYS A 61 5.34 -7.87 -18.45
C CYS A 61 6.58 -7.25 -19.10
N LYS A 62 7.57 -8.04 -19.50
CA LYS A 62 8.77 -7.56 -20.22
C LYS A 62 8.46 -6.92 -21.59
N MET A 63 7.29 -7.18 -22.16
CA MET A 63 6.86 -6.56 -23.42
C MET A 63 6.28 -5.15 -23.22
N LEU A 64 6.05 -4.74 -21.97
CA LEU A 64 5.44 -3.46 -21.64
C LEU A 64 6.51 -2.42 -21.34
N ALA A 65 6.11 -1.15 -21.37
CA ALA A 65 7.01 -0.05 -21.02
C ALA A 65 7.07 0.16 -19.49
N PRO A 66 8.20 0.66 -18.96
CA PRO A 66 8.27 1.19 -17.60
C PRO A 66 7.23 2.28 -17.37
N ALA A 67 6.84 2.48 -16.11
CA ALA A 67 5.91 3.55 -15.75
C ALA A 67 6.58 4.92 -15.83
N HIS A 68 5.79 5.96 -16.10
CA HIS A 68 6.29 7.35 -16.13
C HIS A 68 6.83 7.79 -14.76
N ASP A 69 7.87 8.64 -14.75
CA ASP A 69 8.47 9.19 -13.53
C ASP A 69 7.66 10.31 -12.87
N GLN A 70 6.57 10.73 -13.51
CA GLN A 70 5.58 11.62 -12.92
C GLN A 70 4.35 10.78 -12.59
N LEU A 71 4.03 10.69 -11.31
CA LEU A 71 2.91 9.94 -10.80
C LEU A 71 1.73 10.87 -10.55
N LEU A 72 0.53 10.32 -10.74
CA LEU A 72 -0.75 10.99 -10.49
C LEU A 72 -1.47 10.22 -9.39
N LEU A 73 -1.81 10.92 -8.30
CA LEU A 73 -2.75 10.45 -7.30
C LEU A 73 -4.08 11.12 -7.55
N ARG A 74 -5.11 10.31 -7.83
CA ARG A 74 -6.45 10.78 -8.14
C ARG A 74 -7.41 10.29 -7.07
N TYR A 75 -8.12 11.24 -6.47
CA TYR A 75 -9.13 10.99 -5.47
C TYR A 75 -10.50 11.05 -6.14
N GLU A 76 -11.26 9.97 -6.03
CA GLU A 76 -12.62 9.86 -6.57
C GLU A 76 -13.61 9.53 -5.45
N TYR A 77 -14.80 10.10 -5.54
CA TYR A 77 -15.88 9.79 -4.61
C TYR A 77 -16.40 8.37 -4.89
N GLN A 78 -16.36 7.50 -3.88
CA GLN A 78 -16.65 6.07 -4.06
C GLN A 78 -18.06 5.79 -4.62
N LYS A 79 -19.04 6.68 -4.40
CA LYS A 79 -20.43 6.44 -4.80
C LYS A 79 -20.67 6.62 -6.30
N ASP A 80 -20.08 7.65 -6.91
CA ASP A 80 -20.37 8.05 -8.28
C ASP A 80 -19.11 8.28 -9.13
N HIS A 81 -17.94 7.98 -8.58
CA HIS A 81 -16.64 8.18 -9.21
C HIS A 81 -16.35 9.64 -9.60
N SER A 82 -17.09 10.60 -9.02
CA SER A 82 -16.83 12.02 -9.25
C SER A 82 -15.44 12.39 -8.72
N LEU A 83 -14.75 13.25 -9.47
CA LEU A 83 -13.40 13.66 -9.13
C LEU A 83 -13.42 14.57 -7.90
N LEU A 84 -12.67 14.18 -6.87
CA LEU A 84 -12.46 14.97 -5.65
C LEU A 84 -11.17 15.80 -5.73
N GLY A 85 -10.12 15.27 -6.36
CA GLY A 85 -8.83 15.95 -6.48
C GLY A 85 -7.77 15.14 -7.19
N GLU A 86 -6.72 15.82 -7.65
CA GLU A 86 -5.57 15.23 -8.32
C GLU A 86 -4.27 15.86 -7.82
N ASP A 87 -3.29 15.03 -7.47
CA ASP A 87 -1.95 15.45 -7.09
C ASP A 87 -0.92 14.82 -8.05
N LYS A 88 -0.02 15.66 -8.57
CA LYS A 88 1.10 15.22 -9.42
C LYS A 88 2.40 15.35 -8.66
N PHE A 89 3.21 14.31 -8.70
CA PHE A 89 4.48 14.29 -7.99
C PHE A 89 5.51 13.44 -8.73
N ALA A 90 6.79 13.83 -8.63
CA ALA A 90 7.88 13.11 -9.24
C ALA A 90 8.21 11.84 -8.44
N TYR A 91 8.58 10.78 -9.15
CA TYR A 91 9.08 9.55 -8.55
C TYR A 91 10.47 9.77 -7.97
N ASP A 92 10.62 9.48 -6.68
CA ASP A 92 11.90 9.54 -5.98
C ASP A 92 12.26 8.13 -5.48
N SER A 93 13.17 7.48 -6.21
CA SER A 93 13.62 6.13 -5.89
C SER A 93 14.47 6.08 -4.62
N VAL A 94 15.23 7.15 -4.32
CA VAL A 94 16.13 7.22 -3.16
C VAL A 94 15.27 7.38 -1.91
N TRP A 95 14.35 8.35 -1.93
CA TRP A 95 13.41 8.55 -0.84
C TRP A 95 12.61 7.27 -0.56
N LEU A 96 12.08 6.62 -1.59
CA LEU A 96 11.32 5.38 -1.43
C LEU A 96 12.15 4.26 -0.79
N LYS A 97 13.36 4.01 -1.28
CA LYS A 97 14.24 2.97 -0.72
C LYS A 97 14.58 3.26 0.73
N ASN A 98 14.84 4.52 1.07
CA ASN A 98 15.07 4.93 2.45
C ASN A 98 13.83 4.66 3.33
N GLN A 99 12.61 4.95 2.84
CA GLN A 99 11.39 4.62 3.59
C GLN A 99 11.24 3.11 3.83
N ILE A 100 11.55 2.29 2.82
CA ILE A 100 11.50 0.82 2.96
C ILE A 100 12.53 0.36 3.99
N CYS A 101 13.77 0.85 3.93
CA CYS A 101 14.81 0.52 4.90
C CYS A 101 14.40 0.90 6.33
N CYS A 102 13.93 2.14 6.56
CA CYS A 102 13.49 2.59 7.88
C CYS A 102 12.36 1.73 8.48
N CYS A 103 11.47 1.22 7.62
CA CYS A 103 10.43 0.27 8.02
C CYS A 103 11.03 -1.09 8.36
N LEU A 104 11.89 -1.64 7.50
CA LEU A 104 12.49 -2.96 7.70
C LEU A 104 13.36 -3.02 8.96
N GLU A 105 14.17 -1.98 9.23
CA GLU A 105 14.97 -1.88 10.46
C GLU A 105 14.09 -2.01 11.71
N PHE A 106 12.92 -1.38 11.71
CA PHE A 106 11.95 -1.52 12.80
C PHE A 106 11.40 -2.95 12.88
N TRP A 107 10.97 -3.53 11.76
CA TRP A 107 10.43 -4.91 11.73
C TRP A 107 11.45 -5.98 12.09
N HIS A 108 12.74 -5.75 11.82
CA HIS A 108 13.83 -6.64 12.18
C HIS A 108 14.34 -6.43 13.62
N GLY A 109 13.82 -5.43 14.35
CA GLY A 109 14.27 -5.10 15.70
C GLY A 109 15.64 -4.40 15.74
N GLU A 110 16.10 -3.89 14.60
CA GLU A 110 17.35 -3.11 14.46
C GLU A 110 17.15 -1.66 14.93
N ARG A 111 15.90 -1.21 15.07
CA ARG A 111 15.52 0.14 15.52
C ARG A 111 14.25 0.12 16.37
N GLU A 112 14.21 0.95 17.40
CA GLU A 112 13.01 1.20 18.21
C GLU A 112 11.92 1.97 17.44
N ALA A 113 10.67 1.86 17.91
CA ALA A 113 9.56 2.65 17.37
C ALA A 113 9.85 4.15 17.51
N SER A 114 9.54 4.91 16.44
CA SER A 114 9.61 6.37 16.46
C SER A 114 8.23 6.97 16.73
N TYR A 115 8.21 8.14 17.36
CA TYR A 115 6.98 8.91 17.52
C TYR A 115 6.52 9.51 16.18
N ALA A 116 5.22 9.80 16.08
CA ALA A 116 4.68 10.53 14.94
C ALA A 116 5.31 11.93 14.84
N SER A 117 5.60 12.38 13.63
CA SER A 117 6.01 13.76 13.35
C SER A 117 4.90 14.73 13.77
N GLU A 118 5.24 16.02 13.93
CA GLU A 118 4.26 17.02 14.38
C GLU A 118 3.02 17.09 13.48
N GLU A 119 3.23 17.03 12.16
CA GLU A 119 2.19 17.01 11.14
C GLU A 119 1.28 15.77 11.23
N GLU A 120 1.82 14.66 11.74
CA GLU A 120 1.12 13.38 11.85
C GLU A 120 0.56 13.11 13.27
N ARG A 121 0.72 14.05 14.21
CA ARG A 121 0.22 13.91 15.60
C ARG A 121 -1.30 13.78 15.69
N TRP A 122 -2.05 14.15 14.65
CA TRP A 122 -3.50 13.89 14.61
C TRP A 122 -3.82 12.40 14.77
N LYS A 123 -2.90 11.51 14.38
CA LYS A 123 -3.02 10.05 14.58
C LYS A 123 -3.01 9.64 16.06
N CYS A 124 -2.41 10.45 16.94
CA CYS A 124 -2.38 10.16 18.37
C CYS A 124 -3.78 10.09 18.98
N GLY A 125 -4.76 10.83 18.44
CA GLY A 125 -6.16 10.76 18.85
C GLY A 125 -6.86 9.42 18.56
N PHE A 126 -6.23 8.55 17.75
CA PHE A 126 -6.70 7.21 17.41
C PHE A 126 -5.74 6.11 17.88
N CYS A 127 -4.64 6.47 18.56
CA CYS A 127 -3.61 5.55 18.97
C CYS A 127 -4.02 4.81 20.25
N GLN A 128 -4.05 3.47 20.19
CA GLN A 128 -4.39 2.62 21.35
C GLN A 128 -3.38 2.72 22.50
N PHE A 129 -2.19 3.27 22.24
CA PHE A 129 -1.10 3.41 23.21
C PHE A 129 -0.93 4.86 23.70
N ALA A 130 -1.84 5.78 23.35
CA ALA A 130 -1.71 7.20 23.66
C ALA A 130 -1.55 7.48 25.16
N ASN A 131 -2.28 6.75 26.01
CA ASN A 131 -2.26 6.83 27.46
C ASN A 131 -0.93 6.42 28.12
N ILE A 132 -0.08 5.66 27.44
CA ILE A 132 1.26 5.29 27.93
C ILE A 132 2.38 5.97 27.13
N CYS A 133 2.03 6.80 26.14
CA CYS A 133 2.98 7.45 25.25
C CYS A 133 3.56 8.71 25.93
N PRO A 134 4.90 8.82 26.10
CA PRO A 134 5.52 9.98 26.73
C PRO A 134 5.27 11.32 26.01
N LEU A 135 5.00 11.29 24.71
CA LEU A 135 4.75 12.49 23.91
C LEU A 135 3.28 12.87 23.77
N TYR A 136 2.36 12.08 24.31
CA TYR A 136 0.95 12.43 24.28
C TYR A 136 0.66 13.44 25.39
N THR A 137 0.69 14.73 25.07
CA THR A 137 0.07 15.74 25.93
C THR A 137 -1.41 15.81 25.61
N ASN A 138 -2.25 15.74 26.63
CA ASN A 138 -3.71 15.77 26.50
C ASN A 138 -4.24 17.18 26.13
N ASP A 139 -3.41 18.03 25.52
CA ASP A 139 -3.67 19.45 25.22
C ASP A 139 -4.61 19.64 24.02
N GLY A 140 -5.19 18.55 23.53
CA GLY A 140 -6.33 18.52 22.63
C GLY A 140 -7.61 18.15 23.37
N LYS A 141 -7.92 18.79 24.51
CA LYS A 141 -9.31 18.85 24.97
C LYS A 141 -10.07 19.60 23.87
N ARG A 142 -10.58 18.84 22.88
CA ARG A 142 -11.65 19.31 22.00
C ARG A 142 -12.65 19.94 22.95
N ILE A 143 -12.79 21.26 22.87
CA ILE A 143 -13.94 21.95 23.39
C ILE A 143 -15.10 21.38 22.57
N VAL A 144 -15.62 20.24 23.01
CA VAL A 144 -17.01 19.89 22.76
C VAL A 144 -17.74 21.01 23.47
N GLY A 145 -18.18 22.00 22.70
CA GLY A 145 -19.12 22.99 23.19
C GLY A 145 -20.27 22.20 23.78
N ASN A 146 -20.39 22.24 25.10
CA ASN A 146 -21.62 21.87 25.78
C ASN A 146 -22.69 22.82 25.24
N THR A 147 -23.44 22.41 24.21
CA THR A 147 -24.78 22.94 23.99
C THR A 147 -25.68 22.30 25.04
N SER A 148 -25.58 22.84 26.25
CA SER A 148 -26.60 22.77 27.28
C SER A 148 -27.01 24.21 27.52
N ASN A 149 -28.18 24.59 27.01
CA ASN A 149 -29.04 25.63 27.55
C ASN A 149 -30.40 25.51 26.88
N ASP A 150 -31.23 24.62 27.42
CA ASP A 150 -32.66 24.85 27.47
C ASP A 150 -32.91 25.92 28.53
N SER A 151 -33.45 27.07 28.14
CA SER A 151 -34.42 27.83 28.93
C SER A 151 -35.03 28.96 28.11
N ASN A 152 -36.28 28.73 27.68
CA ASN A 152 -37.42 29.67 27.74
C ASN A 152 -37.14 31.17 27.62
N ILE A 153 -37.50 31.76 26.48
CA ILE A 153 -38.07 33.12 26.44
C ILE A 153 -39.30 33.10 25.52
N THR A 154 -40.47 33.16 26.16
CA THR A 154 -41.75 33.64 25.62
C THR A 154 -41.59 35.02 25.00
N ASN A 155 -42.25 35.30 23.87
CA ASN A 155 -42.82 36.62 23.61
C ASN A 155 -43.99 36.54 22.62
N ALA A 156 -44.96 37.41 22.91
CA ALA A 156 -46.18 37.71 22.17
C ALA A 156 -45.92 38.33 20.80
#